data_AF-A0AA88IEF5-F1
#
_entry.id   AF-A0AA88IEF5-F1
#
_cell.length_a   1.000
_cell.length_b   1.000
_cell.length_c   1.000
_cell.angle_alpha   90.00
_cell.angle_beta   90.00
_cell.angle_gamma   90.00
#
_symmetry.space_group_name_H-M   'P 1'
#
loop_
_entity.id
_entity.type
_entity.pdbx_description
1 polymer ?
#
loop_
_entity_poly.entity_id
_entity_poly.type
_entity_poly.pdbx_seq_one_letter_code
_entity_poly.pdbx_strand_id
1 'polypeptide(L)'
;MMDDPVMKDIFERSAGNAQYCSPRVQNQLIDIFGQLITEKIVDQVKSANLFTIRANETTDISRQEQMALGLKFVESETLQIRKEFIGCCWGLAR
;
A
#
# COMPACT_ATOMS: atom_id res chain seq x y z
N MET A 1 13.49 0.57 -7.73
CA MET A 1 13.62 0.36 -6.28
C MET A 1 15.06 0.55 -5.82
N MET A 2 16.08 0.05 -6.54
CA MET A 2 17.50 0.32 -6.21
C MET A 2 18.03 1.69 -6.63
N ASP A 3 17.36 2.41 -7.54
CA ASP A 3 17.76 3.77 -7.95
C ASP A 3 17.18 4.87 -7.05
N ASP A 4 16.53 4.51 -5.94
CA ASP A 4 16.01 5.51 -5.01
C ASP A 4 17.18 6.14 -4.21
N PRO A 5 17.32 7.48 -4.21
CA PRO A 5 18.45 8.17 -3.58
C PRO A 5 18.51 7.94 -2.07
N VAL A 6 17.37 7.68 -1.40
CA VAL A 6 17.32 7.35 0.02
C VAL A 6 17.88 5.95 0.26
N MET A 7 17.57 4.99 -0.61
CA MET A 7 18.11 3.64 -0.52
C MET A 7 19.62 3.61 -0.74
N LYS A 8 20.12 4.47 -1.64
CA LYS A 8 21.56 4.62 -1.91
C LYS A 8 22.33 5.17 -0.71
N ASP A 9 21.80 6.20 -0.06
CA ASP A 9 22.40 6.78 1.16
C ASP A 9 22.39 5.78 2.34
N ILE A 10 21.32 5.00 2.51
CA ILE A 10 21.25 3.92 3.51
C ILE A 10 22.31 2.85 3.23
N PHE A 11 22.50 2.48 1.96
CA PHE A 11 23.50 1.49 1.57
C PHE A 11 24.92 2.01 1.84
N GLU A 12 25.21 3.26 1.48
CA GLU A 12 26.52 3.89 1.69
C GLU A 12 26.85 4.12 3.18
N ARG A 13 25.83 4.34 4.04
CA ARG A 13 26.00 4.53 5.49
C ARG A 13 25.99 3.25 6.32
N SER A 14 25.52 2.14 5.75
CA SER A 14 25.46 0.87 6.46
C SER A 14 26.84 0.19 6.52
N ALA A 15 27.29 -0.20 7.71
CA ALA A 15 28.48 -1.05 7.85
C ALA A 15 28.22 -2.34 7.07
N GLY A 16 29.14 -2.75 6.18
CA GLY A 16 28.94 -3.68 5.04
C GLY A 16 28.27 -5.04 5.24
N ASN A 17 27.77 -5.35 6.44
CA ASN A 17 27.05 -6.55 6.81
C ASN A 17 25.56 -6.30 7.17
N ALA A 18 25.09 -5.06 7.24
CA ALA A 18 23.68 -4.73 7.51
C ALA A 18 22.85 -4.71 6.21
N GLN A 19 22.82 -5.84 5.51
CA GLN A 19 21.97 -5.98 4.33
C GLN A 19 20.54 -6.32 4.77
N TYR A 20 19.66 -5.33 4.78
CA TYR A 20 18.19 -5.51 4.82
C TYR A 20 17.65 -6.19 3.55
N CYS A 21 18.52 -6.85 2.77
CA CYS A 21 18.22 -7.49 1.50
C CYS A 21 17.80 -8.96 1.64
N SER A 22 17.88 -9.54 2.84
CA SER A 22 17.39 -10.91 3.02
C SER A 22 15.86 -10.95 2.83
N PRO A 23 15.31 -11.98 2.16
CA PRO A 23 13.87 -12.09 1.93
C PRO A 23 13.05 -11.98 3.22
N ARG A 24 13.56 -12.54 4.32
CA ARG A 24 12.91 -12.46 5.63
C ARG A 24 12.79 -11.02 6.13
N VAL A 25 13.89 -10.27 6.09
CA VAL A 25 13.92 -8.89 6.59
C VAL A 25 13.10 -7.97 5.67
N GLN A 26 13.15 -8.17 4.36
CA GLN A 26 12.32 -7.41 3.42
C GLN A 26 10.83 -7.64 3.65
N ASN A 27 10.39 -8.89 3.80
CA ASN A 27 8.98 -9.19 4.07
C ASN A 27 8.51 -8.59 5.40
N GLN A 28 9.32 -8.68 6.46
CA GLN A 28 9.00 -8.05 7.75
C GLN A 28 8.85 -6.53 7.62
N LEU A 29 9.72 -5.87 6.88
CA LEU A 29 9.63 -4.43 6.63
C LEU A 29 8.36 -4.08 5.84
N ILE A 30 8.06 -4.85 4.79
CA ILE A 30 6.84 -4.68 3.99
C ILE A 30 5.60 -4.80 4.88
N ASP A 31 5.55 -5.81 5.75
CA ASP A 31 4.43 -6.03 6.66
C ASP A 31 4.27 -4.87 7.65
N ILE A 32 5.37 -4.43 8.27
CA ILE A 32 5.37 -3.30 9.22
C ILE A 32 4.90 -2.01 8.52
N PHE A 33 5.47 -1.68 7.36
CA PHE A 33 5.07 -0.48 6.63
C PHE A 33 3.62 -0.59 6.14
N GLY A 34 3.20 -1.76 5.65
CA GLY A 34 1.83 -2.03 5.25
C GLY A 34 0.85 -1.81 6.39
N GLN A 35 1.17 -2.28 7.60
CA GLN A 35 0.36 -2.07 8.79
C GLN A 35 0.29 -0.58 9.16
N LEU A 36 1.44 0.10 9.28
CA LEU A 36 1.49 1.52 9.67
C LEU A 36 0.72 2.43 8.71
N ILE A 37 0.87 2.19 7.40
CA ILE A 37 0.16 2.97 6.36
C ILE A 37 -1.34 2.70 6.48
N THR A 38 -1.74 1.43 6.64
CA THR A 38 -3.15 1.05 6.76
C THR A 38 -3.80 1.66 8.00
N GLU A 39 -3.13 1.60 9.16
CA GLU A 39 -3.60 2.21 10.41
C GLU A 39 -3.81 3.72 10.23
N LYS A 40 -2.85 4.41 9.62
CA LYS A 40 -2.97 5.84 9.34
C LYS A 40 -4.15 6.17 8.42
N ILE A 41 -4.35 5.40 7.35
CA ILE A 41 -5.50 5.58 6.45
C ILE A 41 -6.81 5.35 7.21
N VAL A 42 -6.89 4.30 8.02
CA VAL A 42 -8.08 3.99 8.82
C VAL A 42 -8.41 5.11 9.79
N ASP A 43 -7.41 5.70 10.45
CA ASP A 43 -7.64 6.80 11.39
C ASP A 43 -8.10 8.09 10.66
N GLN A 44 -7.56 8.36 9.48
CA GLN A 44 -8.05 9.46 8.63
C GLN A 44 -9.47 9.24 8.13
N VAL A 45 -9.84 8.00 7.83
CA VAL A 45 -11.18 7.65 7.35
C VAL A 45 -12.18 7.69 8.50
N LYS A 46 -11.78 7.30 9.72
CA LYS A 46 -12.62 7.45 10.92
C LYS A 46 -12.89 8.91 11.26
N SER A 47 -11.92 9.80 11.03
CA SER A 47 -12.12 11.24 11.23
C SER A 47 -12.90 11.90 10.08
N ALA A 48 -12.89 11.29 8.89
CA ALA A 48 -13.72 11.68 7.77
C ALA A 48 -15.16 11.16 7.98
N ASN A 49 -16.11 12.06 8.25
CA ASN A 49 -17.52 11.70 8.45
C ASN A 49 -18.14 10.90 7.27
N LEU A 50 -17.54 10.93 6.08
CA LEU A 50 -18.04 10.28 4.87
C LEU A 50 -16.88 9.64 4.07
N PHE A 51 -17.07 8.38 3.68
CA PHE A 51 -16.19 7.64 2.79
C PHE A 51 -16.97 6.77 1.79
N THR A 52 -16.30 6.32 0.75
CA THR A 52 -16.84 5.40 -0.26
C THR A 52 -15.76 4.39 -0.64
N ILE A 53 -16.16 3.13 -0.80
CA ILE A 53 -15.30 2.06 -1.30
C ILE A 53 -15.65 1.82 -2.77
N ARG A 54 -14.64 1.75 -3.63
CA ARG A 54 -14.78 1.44 -5.05
C ARG A 54 -14.09 0.12 -5.34
N ALA A 55 -14.86 -0.87 -5.77
CA ALA A 55 -14.36 -2.09 -6.37
C ALA A 55 -14.33 -1.92 -7.90
N ASN A 56 -13.20 -2.23 -8.53
CA ASN A 56 -13.07 -2.29 -9.98
C ASN A 56 -12.67 -3.70 -10.37
N GLU A 57 -13.48 -4.32 -11.21
CA GLU A 57 -13.23 -5.67 -11.73
C GLU A 57 -12.69 -5.58 -13.15
N THR A 58 -11.62 -6.34 -13.41
CA THR A 58 -11.05 -6.52 -14.74
C THR A 58 -10.76 -7.99 -14.95
N THR A 59 -11.13 -8.53 -16.11
CA THR A 59 -10.80 -9.90 -16.50
C THR A 59 -9.50 -9.87 -17.30
N ASP A 60 -8.52 -10.68 -16.89
CA ASP A 60 -7.27 -10.77 -17.64
C ASP A 60 -7.34 -11.74 -18.82
N ILE A 61 -6.24 -11.81 -19.58
CA ILE A 61 -6.10 -12.69 -20.75
C ILE A 61 -6.25 -14.19 -20.41
N SER A 62 -6.05 -14.57 -19.14
CA SER A 62 -6.20 -15.93 -18.64
C SER A 62 -7.61 -16.23 -18.12
N ARG A 63 -8.54 -15.27 -18.26
CA ARG A 63 -9.92 -15.29 -17.72
C ARG A 63 -9.97 -15.30 -16.19
N GLN A 64 -8.89 -14.88 -15.53
CA GLN A 64 -8.92 -14.69 -14.09
C GLN A 64 -9.50 -13.30 -13.79
N GLU A 65 -10.49 -13.29 -12.90
CA GLU A 65 -11.03 -12.04 -12.37
C GLU A 65 -10.04 -11.44 -11.38
N GLN A 66 -9.73 -10.16 -11.62
CA GLN A 66 -8.91 -9.33 -10.75
C GLN A 66 -9.79 -8.19 -10.25
N MET A 67 -9.92 -8.06 -8.93
CA MET A 67 -10.69 -7.00 -8.30
C MET A 67 -9.78 -6.05 -7.54
N ALA A 68 -9.72 -4.80 -7.96
CA ALA A 68 -8.99 -3.73 -7.28
C ALA A 68 -9.94 -2.94 -6.36
N LEU A 69 -9.53 -2.72 -5.11
CA LEU A 69 -10.26 -1.94 -4.12
C LEU A 69 -9.57 -0.60 -3.89
N GLY A 70 -10.34 0.48 -4.04
CA GLY A 70 -9.94 1.84 -3.72
C GLY A 70 -10.88 2.46 -2.68
N LEU A 71 -10.32 3.30 -1.82
CA LEU A 71 -11.05 4.12 -0.86
C LEU A 71 -11.09 5.56 -1.33
N LYS A 72 -12.21 6.24 -1.09
CA LYS A 72 -12.37 7.67 -1.35
C LYS A 72 -13.02 8.32 -0.14
N PHE A 73 -12.37 9.32 0.44
CA PHE A 73 -12.89 10.05 1.60
C PHE A 73 -12.51 11.53 1.52
N VAL A 74 -13.19 12.37 2.31
CA VAL A 74 -12.86 13.79 2.44
C VAL A 74 -11.99 13.96 3.67
N GLU A 75 -10.77 14.43 3.51
CA GLU A 75 -9.85 14.66 4.63
C GLU A 75 -10.32 15.87 5.44
N SER A 76 -10.47 15.69 6.75
CA SER A 76 -11.13 16.68 7.62
C SER A 76 -10.35 18.00 7.78
N GLU A 77 -9.02 17.98 7.65
CA GLU A 77 -8.18 19.17 7.79
C GLU A 77 -8.10 19.99 6.50
N THR A 78 -7.86 19.31 5.37
CA THR A 78 -7.63 19.98 4.07
C THR A 78 -8.91 20.17 3.27
N LEU A 79 -10.00 19.49 3.67
CA LEU A 79 -11.26 19.38 2.95
C LEU A 79 -11.10 18.87 1.51
N GLN A 80 -9.98 18.18 1.24
CA GLN A 80 -9.68 17.62 -0.07
C GLN A 80 -10.20 16.19 -0.18
N ILE A 81 -10.58 15.82 -1.41
CA ILE A 81 -10.94 14.45 -1.73
C ILE A 81 -9.66 13.63 -1.87
N ARG A 82 -9.49 12.68 -0.97
CA ARG A 82 -8.39 11.74 -0.99
C ARG A 82 -8.83 10.40 -1.57
N LYS A 83 -7.96 9.78 -2.35
CA LYS A 83 -8.17 8.44 -2.93
C LYS A 83 -6.99 7.57 -2.54
N GLU A 84 -7.27 6.45 -1.90
CA GLU A 84 -6.25 5.51 -1.46
C GLU A 84 -6.49 4.14 -2.07
N PHE A 85 -5.43 3.46 -2.48
CA PHE A 85 -5.52 2.07 -2.94
C PHE A 85 -5.44 1.15 -1.72
N ILE A 86 -6.41 0.24 -1.57
CA ILE A 86 -6.47 -0.68 -0.43
C ILE A 86 -5.81 -2.01 -0.78
N GLY A 87 -6.01 -2.51 -1.99
CA GLY A 87 -5.48 -3.81 -2.39
C GLY A 87 -6.16 -4.37 -3.63
N CYS A 88 -5.64 -5.50 -4.11
CA CYS A 88 -6.23 -6.27 -5.19
C CYS A 88 -6.38 -7.74 -4.79
N CYS A 89 -7.51 -8.33 -5.16
CA CYS A 89 -7.79 -9.75 -5.02
C CYS A 89 -7.59 -10.43 -6.38
N TRP A 90 -6.79 -11.50 -6.40
CA TRP A 90 -6.54 -12.33 -7.57
C TRP A 90 -7.31 -13.63 -7.42
N GLY A 91 -8.22 -13.93 -8.36
CA GLY A 91 -8.88 -15.24 -8.41
C GLY A 91 -10.10 -15.41 -7.51
N LEU A 92 -11.14 -14.61 -7.75
CA LEU A 92 -12.52 -14.96 -7.36
C LEU A 92 -13.20 -15.89 -8.38
N ALA A 93 -12.43 -16.61 -9.20
CA ALA A 93 -12.97 -17.70 -10.01
C ALA A 93 -12.99 -18.97 -9.14
N ARG A 94 -14.19 -19.36 -8.69
CA ARG A 94 -14.45 -20.71 -8.17
C ARG A 94 -14.15 -21.78 -9.20
#